data_AF-A0AAP0RGT6-F1
#
_entry.id   AF-A0AAP0RGT6-F1
#
_cell.length_a   1.000
_cell.length_b   1.000
_cell.length_c   1.000
_cell.angle_alpha   90.00
_cell.angle_beta   90.00
_cell.angle_gamma   90.00
#
_symmetry.space_group_name_H-M   'P 1'
#
loop_
_entity.id
_entity.type
_entity.pdbx_description
1 polymer ?
#
loop_
_entity_poly.entity_id
_entity_poly.type
_entity_poly.pdbx_seq_one_letter_code
_entity_poly.pdbx_strand_id
1 'polypeptide(L)'
;MAQGNPTSDFINDLPRNVLDCILERLPICDLVRTSILSRKWRYHWTTIPNLVFDLRFFDHIMAHDKAMNIVNRLLLLHSGPILKFVLHISSLYSENSTCSIDIDPWILFLSRNGIKELTLCNLGSISHKLPSSIFSCQGLTHLKLSMGEICTNTSIQGLSKYH
;
A
#
# COMPACT_ATOMS: atom_id res chain seq x y z
N MET A 1 0.88 8.26 50.58
CA MET A 1 1.72 8.35 49.37
C MET A 1 1.32 7.21 48.45
N ALA A 2 0.54 7.49 47.40
CA ALA A 2 0.16 6.45 46.43
C ALA A 2 1.34 6.24 45.49
N GLN A 3 1.99 5.06 45.56
CA GLN A 3 2.92 4.64 44.53
C GLN A 3 2.12 4.25 43.30
N GLY A 4 2.18 5.07 42.26
CA GLY A 4 1.67 4.71 40.94
C GLY A 4 2.51 3.56 40.40
N ASN A 5 1.87 2.41 40.22
CA ASN A 5 2.46 1.29 39.50
C ASN A 5 2.78 1.78 38.07
N PRO A 6 4.04 1.71 37.58
CA PRO A 6 4.29 2.04 36.19
C PRO A 6 3.58 0.96 35.38
N THR A 7 2.47 1.32 34.74
CA THR A 7 1.86 0.50 33.70
C THR A 7 2.93 0.34 32.62
N SER A 8 3.69 -0.75 32.69
CA SER A 8 4.58 -1.18 31.61
C SER A 8 3.70 -1.25 30.38
N ASP A 9 3.92 -0.33 29.46
CA ASP A 9 3.27 -0.31 28.17
C ASP A 9 3.82 -1.50 27.38
N PHE A 10 3.24 -2.67 27.61
CA PHE A 10 3.60 -3.93 26.95
C PHE A 10 3.72 -3.77 25.43
N ILE A 11 2.88 -2.91 24.84
CA ILE A 11 2.86 -2.57 23.42
C ILE A 11 4.10 -1.76 22.98
N ASN A 12 4.68 -0.96 23.88
CA ASN A 12 5.94 -0.23 23.64
C ASN A 12 7.17 -1.11 23.85
N ASP A 13 7.08 -2.16 24.67
CA ASP A 13 8.19 -3.06 24.98
C ASP A 13 8.39 -4.18 23.96
N LEU A 14 7.51 -4.29 22.95
CA LEU A 14 7.63 -5.27 21.88
C LEU A 14 8.93 -5.08 21.06
N PRO A 15 9.66 -6.18 20.76
CA PRO A 15 10.76 -6.19 19.82
C PRO A 15 10.35 -5.74 18.42
N ARG A 16 11.27 -5.11 17.70
CA ARG A 16 11.01 -4.53 16.36
C ARG A 16 10.47 -5.56 15.37
N ASN A 17 11.04 -6.75 15.33
CA ASN A 17 10.59 -7.83 14.44
C ASN A 17 9.14 -8.27 14.72
N VAL A 18 8.69 -8.23 15.98
CA VAL A 18 7.30 -8.56 16.33
C VAL A 18 6.36 -7.44 15.85
N LEU A 19 6.78 -6.18 16.00
CA LEU A 19 6.03 -5.03 15.47
C LEU A 19 5.86 -5.14 13.96
N ASP A 20 6.95 -5.41 13.23
CA ASP A 20 6.92 -5.58 11.78
C ASP A 20 5.97 -6.73 11.38
N CYS A 21 6.02 -7.87 12.08
CA CYS A 21 5.10 -9.00 11.86
C CYS A 21 3.62 -8.65 12.08
N ILE A 22 3.31 -7.79 13.06
CA ILE A 22 1.94 -7.32 13.31
C ILE A 22 1.52 -6.39 12.18
N LEU A 23 2.35 -5.39 11.90
CA LEU A 23 2.09 -4.33 10.93
C LEU A 23 1.91 -4.88 9.51
N GLU A 24 2.74 -5.84 9.07
CA GLU A 24 2.62 -6.49 7.76
C GLU A 24 1.30 -7.26 7.54
N ARG A 25 0.59 -7.59 8.62
CA ARG A 25 -0.70 -8.30 8.57
C ARG A 25 -1.90 -7.36 8.61
N LEU A 26 -1.69 -6.06 8.83
CA LEU A 26 -2.76 -5.08 8.91
C LEU A 26 -3.08 -4.48 7.53
N PRO A 27 -4.36 -4.22 7.23
CA PRO A 27 -4.72 -3.34 6.13
C PRO A 27 -4.08 -1.96 6.29
N ILE A 28 -3.78 -1.27 5.18
CA ILE A 28 -3.03 0.00 5.20
C ILE A 28 -3.69 1.08 6.10
N CYS A 29 -5.02 1.14 6.17
CA CYS A 29 -5.73 2.06 7.06
C CYS A 29 -5.41 1.79 8.54
N ASP A 30 -5.46 0.53 8.95
CA ASP A 30 -5.20 0.13 10.33
C ASP A 30 -3.70 0.22 10.66
N LEU A 31 -2.85 -0.12 9.70
CA LEU A 31 -1.41 0.09 9.76
C LEU A 31 -1.09 1.56 10.11
N VAL A 32 -1.64 2.51 9.36
CA VAL A 32 -1.39 3.95 9.59
C VAL A 32 -2.05 4.40 10.90
N ARG A 33 -3.20 3.85 11.28
CA ARG A 33 -3.85 4.16 12.58
C ARG A 33 -3.01 3.75 13.77
N THR A 34 -2.16 2.73 13.68
CA THR A 34 -1.24 2.39 14.76
C THR A 34 -0.31 3.54 15.16
N SER A 35 -0.14 4.54 14.28
CA SER A 35 0.69 5.73 14.57
C SER A 35 0.23 6.55 15.77
N ILE A 36 -1.04 6.41 16.20
CA ILE A 36 -1.58 7.13 17.38
C ILE A 36 -1.33 6.38 18.69
N LEU A 37 -0.92 5.10 18.65
CA LEU A 37 -0.75 4.28 19.85
C LEU A 37 0.38 4.79 20.73
N SER A 38 1.52 5.17 20.13
CA SER A 38 2.61 5.80 20.86
C SER A 38 3.62 6.47 19.92
N ARG A 39 4.58 7.20 20.51
CA ARG A 39 5.70 7.78 19.75
C ARG A 39 6.54 6.71 19.05
N LYS A 40 6.66 5.51 19.62
CA LYS A 40 7.41 4.39 19.03
C LYS A 40 6.70 3.93 17.76
N TRP A 41 5.38 3.75 17.80
CA TRP A 41 4.59 3.25 16.67
C TRP A 41 4.38 4.27 15.55
N ARG A 42 4.43 5.58 15.86
CA ARG A 42 4.14 6.69 14.94
C ARG A 42 4.71 6.56 13.52
N TYR A 43 5.95 6.07 13.41
CA TYR A 43 6.67 6.00 12.14
C TYR A 43 7.06 4.58 11.71
N HIS A 44 6.64 3.51 12.42
CA HIS A 44 7.04 2.15 12.03
C HIS A 44 6.50 1.77 10.65
N TRP A 45 5.26 2.17 10.35
CA TRP A 45 4.61 1.90 9.07
C TRP A 45 5.38 2.50 7.87
N THR A 46 6.18 3.55 8.05
CA THR A 46 6.91 4.21 6.94
C THR A 46 8.04 3.36 6.37
N THR A 47 8.31 2.20 6.98
CA THR A 47 9.36 1.26 6.55
C THR A 47 8.81 -0.09 6.10
N ILE A 48 7.49 -0.27 6.12
CA ILE A 48 6.83 -1.53 5.76
C ILE A 48 6.87 -1.73 4.24
N PRO A 49 7.44 -2.84 3.74
CA PRO A 49 7.75 -2.97 2.32
C PRO A 49 6.52 -3.23 1.42
N ASN A 50 5.37 -3.55 2.03
CA ASN A 50 4.17 -3.95 1.34
C ASN A 50 3.08 -2.88 1.51
N LEU A 51 2.78 -2.14 0.45
CA LEU A 51 1.73 -1.13 0.43
C LEU A 51 0.56 -1.63 -0.44
N VAL A 52 -0.58 -1.88 0.19
CA VAL A 52 -1.77 -2.43 -0.46
C VAL A 52 -2.95 -1.48 -0.30
N PHE A 53 -3.33 -0.84 -1.40
CA PHE A 53 -4.49 0.04 -1.55
C PHE A 53 -5.56 -0.70 -2.34
N ASP A 54 -6.28 -1.61 -1.67
CA ASP A 54 -7.35 -2.41 -2.27
C ASP A 54 -8.70 -1.66 -2.25
N LEU A 55 -9.77 -2.29 -2.75
CA LEU A 55 -11.10 -1.68 -2.77
C LEU A 55 -11.59 -1.27 -1.38
N ARG A 56 -11.23 -2.02 -0.32
CA ARG A 56 -11.62 -1.73 1.06
C ARG A 56 -11.00 -0.42 1.56
N PHE A 57 -9.77 -0.10 1.12
CA PHE A 57 -9.15 1.20 1.41
C PHE A 57 -10.00 2.36 0.86
N PHE A 58 -10.50 2.22 -0.38
CA PHE A 58 -11.32 3.24 -1.02
C PHE A 58 -12.71 3.36 -0.40
N ASP A 59 -13.36 2.22 -0.12
CA ASP A 59 -14.65 2.16 0.57
C ASP A 59 -14.59 2.87 1.94
N HIS A 60 -13.45 2.74 2.63
CA HIS A 60 -13.26 3.36 3.94
C HIS A 60 -13.15 4.90 3.89
N ILE A 61 -12.60 5.47 2.83
CA ILE A 61 -12.31 6.91 2.75
C ILE A 61 -13.50 7.69 2.15
N MET A 62 -14.47 7.00 1.55
CA MET A 62 -15.75 7.49 0.97
C MET A 62 -15.64 8.56 -0.13
N ALA A 63 -14.47 9.16 -0.32
CA ALA A 63 -14.21 10.19 -1.31
C ALA A 63 -12.89 9.90 -2.06
N HIS A 64 -12.98 9.84 -3.38
CA HIS A 64 -11.88 9.44 -4.25
C HIS A 64 -10.67 10.38 -4.14
N ASP A 65 -10.86 11.70 -4.27
CA ASP A 65 -9.78 12.69 -4.17
C ASP A 65 -9.05 12.65 -2.82
N LYS A 66 -9.81 12.39 -1.76
CA LYS A 66 -9.25 12.23 -0.41
C LYS A 66 -8.40 10.97 -0.33
N ALA A 67 -8.84 9.88 -0.93
CA ALA A 67 -8.08 8.63 -0.97
C ALA A 67 -6.79 8.79 -1.78
N MET A 68 -6.85 9.43 -2.95
CA MET A 68 -5.66 9.75 -3.75
C MET A 68 -4.65 10.62 -3.00
N ASN A 69 -5.12 11.68 -2.32
CA ASN A 69 -4.27 12.53 -1.49
C ASN A 69 -3.62 11.74 -0.34
N ILE A 70 -4.36 10.78 0.26
CA ILE A 70 -3.80 9.90 1.28
C ILE A 70 -2.71 9.00 0.67
N VAL A 71 -2.94 8.34 -0.47
CA VAL A 71 -1.92 7.53 -1.14
C VAL A 71 -0.66 8.35 -1.40
N ASN A 72 -0.81 9.55 -1.97
CA ASN A 72 0.31 10.45 -2.24
C ASN A 72 1.10 10.82 -0.98
N ARG A 73 0.39 11.17 0.11
CA ARG A 73 1.02 11.46 1.41
C ARG A 73 1.75 10.26 1.99
N LEU A 74 1.17 9.07 1.88
CA LEU A 74 1.79 7.85 2.41
C LEU A 74 3.07 7.51 1.65
N LEU A 75 3.07 7.65 0.31
CA LEU A 75 4.28 7.48 -0.50
C LEU A 75 5.36 8.51 -0.16
N LEU A 76 4.99 9.79 0.03
CA LEU A 76 5.94 10.86 0.40
C LEU A 76 6.58 10.65 1.78
N LEU A 77 5.84 10.09 2.73
CA LEU A 77 6.32 9.82 4.08
C LEU A 77 7.07 8.49 4.18
N HIS A 78 7.00 7.64 3.15
CA HIS A 78 7.65 6.35 3.14
C HIS A 78 9.17 6.49 3.02
N SER A 79 9.91 5.86 3.93
CA SER A 79 11.37 5.94 4.02
C SER A 79 12.07 4.60 3.86
N GLY A 80 11.33 3.49 3.82
CA GLY A 80 11.85 2.16 3.56
C GLY A 80 11.80 1.74 2.08
N PRO A 81 12.31 0.54 1.76
CA PRO A 81 12.13 -0.04 0.43
C PRO A 81 10.68 -0.47 0.23
N ILE A 82 10.07 -0.11 -0.89
CA ILE A 82 8.74 -0.59 -1.27
C ILE A 82 8.92 -1.76 -2.22
N LEU A 83 8.76 -2.97 -1.71
CA LEU A 83 8.94 -4.20 -2.50
C LEU A 83 7.65 -4.59 -3.22
N LYS A 84 6.50 -4.33 -2.60
CA LYS A 84 5.19 -4.65 -3.16
C LYS A 84 4.27 -3.44 -3.09
N PHE A 85 3.70 -3.08 -4.24
CA PHE A 85 2.70 -2.03 -4.35
C PHE A 85 1.48 -2.56 -5.09
N VAL A 86 0.31 -2.45 -4.46
CA VAL A 86 -0.98 -2.84 -5.04
C VAL A 86 -1.91 -1.63 -4.99
N LEU A 87 -2.46 -1.25 -6.13
CA LEU A 87 -3.45 -0.20 -6.26
C LEU A 87 -4.65 -0.71 -7.03
N HIS A 88 -5.80 -0.81 -6.36
CA HIS A 88 -7.07 -1.14 -6.97
C HIS A 88 -7.92 0.13 -7.04
N ILE A 89 -8.01 0.72 -8.22
CA ILE A 89 -8.84 1.89 -8.43
C ILE A 89 -10.30 1.40 -8.50
N SER A 90 -11.23 2.05 -7.82
CA SER A 90 -12.65 1.67 -7.93
C SER A 90 -13.32 2.42 -9.08
N SER A 91 -13.99 1.69 -9.97
CA SER A 91 -14.65 2.23 -11.19
C SER A 91 -15.87 3.08 -10.82
N LEU A 92 -16.48 2.74 -9.69
CA LEU A 92 -17.69 3.35 -9.16
C LEU A 92 -17.51 4.84 -8.87
N TYR A 93 -16.27 5.30 -8.70
CA TYR A 93 -15.97 6.71 -8.48
C TYR A 93 -15.66 7.48 -9.78
N SER A 94 -15.48 6.79 -10.91
CA SER A 94 -15.20 7.40 -12.22
C SER A 94 -16.41 8.06 -12.85
N GLU A 95 -17.64 7.66 -12.50
CA GLU A 95 -18.86 8.19 -13.14
C GLU A 95 -19.19 9.61 -12.66
N ASN A 96 -18.74 9.97 -11.45
CA ASN A 96 -19.07 11.26 -10.82
C ASN A 96 -17.86 12.21 -10.70
N SER A 97 -16.66 11.77 -11.08
CA SER A 97 -15.45 12.58 -11.01
C SER A 97 -14.88 12.82 -12.41
N THR A 98 -14.80 14.09 -12.80
CA THR A 98 -14.17 14.54 -14.05
C THR A 98 -12.63 14.47 -14.00
N CYS A 99 -12.08 14.10 -12.84
CA CYS A 99 -10.65 14.07 -12.59
C CYS A 99 -10.10 12.68 -12.91
N SER A 100 -9.49 12.59 -14.08
CA SER A 100 -8.70 11.46 -14.48
C SER A 100 -7.47 11.30 -13.58
N ILE A 101 -7.16 10.08 -13.16
CA ILE A 101 -6.13 9.83 -12.13
C ILE A 101 -4.74 9.95 -12.73
N ASP A 102 -3.88 10.75 -12.11
CA ASP A 102 -2.46 10.81 -12.41
C ASP A 102 -1.65 9.96 -11.42
N ILE A 103 -1.12 8.84 -11.91
CA ILE A 103 -0.28 7.92 -11.15
C ILE A 103 1.19 8.02 -11.56
N ASP A 104 1.55 8.84 -12.54
CA ASP A 104 2.92 8.96 -13.05
C ASP A 104 3.95 9.27 -11.95
N PRO A 105 3.68 10.19 -11.00
CA PRO A 105 4.59 10.45 -9.89
C PRO A 105 4.82 9.21 -9.03
N TRP A 106 3.79 8.39 -8.84
CA TRP A 106 3.86 7.18 -8.01
C TRP A 106 4.70 6.12 -8.70
N ILE A 107 4.45 5.86 -10.00
CA ILE A 107 5.23 4.89 -10.76
C ILE A 107 6.70 5.31 -10.84
N LEU A 108 6.97 6.60 -11.07
CA LEU A 108 8.33 7.13 -11.06
C LEU A 108 9.00 6.93 -9.70
N PHE A 109 8.31 7.23 -8.60
CA PHE A 109 8.84 7.01 -7.25
C PHE A 109 9.13 5.52 -6.99
N LEU A 110 8.20 4.63 -7.33
CA LEU A 110 8.36 3.19 -7.13
C LEU A 110 9.52 2.63 -7.97
N SER A 111 9.68 3.11 -9.22
CA SER A 111 10.77 2.67 -10.10
C SER A 111 12.16 2.94 -9.55
N ARG A 112 12.29 4.01 -8.75
CA ARG A 112 13.54 4.39 -8.08
C ARG A 112 13.76 3.67 -6.76
N ASN A 113 12.74 3.06 -6.18
CA ASN A 113 12.77 2.41 -4.86
C ASN A 113 12.90 0.88 -4.92
N GLY A 114 13.30 0.32 -6.06
CA GLY A 114 13.61 -1.11 -6.18
C GLY A 114 12.39 -2.02 -6.03
N ILE A 115 11.22 -1.55 -6.47
CA ILE A 115 9.98 -2.34 -6.45
C ILE A 115 10.14 -3.69 -7.16
N LYS A 116 9.56 -4.74 -6.54
CA LYS A 116 9.58 -6.13 -7.05
C LYS A 116 8.24 -6.59 -7.57
N GLU A 117 7.16 -6.18 -6.92
CA GLU A 117 5.79 -6.56 -7.26
C GLU A 117 4.93 -5.30 -7.43
N LEU A 118 4.42 -5.09 -8.64
CA LEU A 118 3.52 -3.97 -8.94
C LEU A 118 2.21 -4.51 -9.50
N THR A 119 1.10 -4.20 -8.83
CA THR A 119 -0.24 -4.53 -9.28
C THR A 119 -1.07 -3.27 -9.41
N LEU A 120 -1.56 -3.00 -10.62
CA LEU A 120 -2.50 -1.92 -10.90
C LEU A 120 -3.78 -2.54 -11.47
N CYS A 121 -4.87 -2.46 -10.71
CA CYS A 121 -6.16 -2.96 -11.12
C CYS A 121 -7.10 -1.81 -11.48
N ASN A 122 -7.96 -2.08 -12.46
CA ASN A 122 -8.98 -1.16 -12.97
C ASN A 122 -8.42 0.15 -13.56
N LEU A 123 -7.47 -0.01 -14.48
CA LEU A 123 -6.83 1.09 -15.21
C LEU A 123 -7.80 1.90 -16.10
N GLY A 124 -9.07 1.47 -16.25
CA GLY A 124 -10.06 2.17 -17.07
C GLY A 124 -10.35 3.61 -16.63
N SER A 125 -10.06 3.94 -15.36
CA SER A 125 -10.22 5.29 -14.79
C SER A 125 -8.96 6.16 -14.87
N ILE A 126 -7.87 5.69 -15.47
CA ILE A 126 -6.59 6.42 -15.59
C ILE A 126 -6.54 7.21 -16.90
N SER A 127 -6.05 8.46 -16.84
CA SER A 127 -6.14 9.41 -17.97
C SER A 127 -5.23 9.14 -19.16
N HIS A 128 -4.24 8.28 -19.01
CA HIS A 128 -3.14 8.16 -19.94
C HIS A 128 -2.55 6.75 -19.98
N LYS A 129 -1.76 6.50 -21.03
CA LYS A 129 -0.93 5.31 -21.15
C LYS A 129 -0.02 5.19 -19.93
N LEU A 130 0.16 3.97 -19.43
CA LEU A 130 1.07 3.68 -18.33
C LEU A 130 2.48 4.25 -18.61
N PRO A 131 3.12 4.94 -17.66
CA PRO A 131 4.39 5.60 -17.90
C PRO A 131 5.49 4.58 -18.18
N SER A 132 6.40 4.93 -19.09
CA SER A 132 7.50 4.06 -19.50
C SER A 132 8.50 3.78 -18.37
N SER A 133 8.51 4.60 -17.31
CA SER A 133 9.32 4.41 -16.10
C SER A 133 9.08 3.07 -15.42
N ILE A 134 7.91 2.44 -15.61
CA ILE A 134 7.63 1.10 -15.09
C ILE A 134 8.57 0.03 -15.65
N PHE A 135 9.04 0.20 -16.90
CA PHE A 135 9.96 -0.70 -17.58
C PHE A 135 11.42 -0.43 -17.21
N SER A 136 11.69 0.69 -16.52
CA SER A 136 13.01 1.02 -15.98
C SER A 136 13.26 0.37 -14.61
N CYS A 137 12.27 -0.31 -14.03
CA CYS A 137 12.38 -1.00 -12.74
C CYS A 137 13.23 -2.28 -12.87
N GLN A 138 14.54 -2.19 -12.66
CA GLN A 138 15.46 -3.35 -12.76
C GLN A 138 15.12 -4.49 -11.78
N GLY A 139 14.49 -4.19 -10.64
CA GLY A 139 14.10 -5.17 -9.63
C GLY A 139 12.71 -5.79 -9.82
N LEU A 140 11.95 -5.36 -10.82
CA LEU A 140 10.56 -5.77 -11.00
C LEU A 140 10.51 -7.23 -11.48
N THR A 141 9.91 -8.09 -10.67
CA THR A 141 9.74 -9.52 -10.95
C THR A 141 8.31 -9.88 -11.27
N HIS A 142 7.35 -9.10 -10.76
CA HIS A 142 5.93 -9.32 -10.99
C HIS A 142 5.25 -8.00 -11.36
N LEU A 143 4.61 -8.00 -12.54
CA LEU A 143 3.80 -6.89 -13.01
C LEU A 143 2.40 -7.41 -13.36
N LYS A 144 1.37 -6.88 -12.70
CA LYS A 144 -0.03 -7.18 -12.98
C LYS A 144 -0.77 -5.90 -13.32
N LEU A 145 -1.36 -5.87 -14.51
CA LEU A 145 -2.16 -4.75 -15.02
C LEU A 145 -3.54 -5.30 -15.41
N SER A 146 -4.62 -4.76 -14.85
CA SER A 146 -5.98 -5.12 -15.26
C SER A 146 -6.82 -3.88 -15.59
N MET A 147 -7.65 -3.98 -16.62
CA MET A 147 -8.54 -2.92 -17.07
C MET A 147 -9.96 -2.98 -16.48
N GLY A 148 -10.26 -3.97 -15.63
CA GLY A 148 -11.58 -4.12 -14.99
C GLY A 148 -11.50 -4.64 -13.56
N GLU A 149 -12.64 -4.65 -12.86
CA GLU A 149 -12.80 -4.97 -11.44
C GLU A 149 -12.40 -6.40 -11.03
N ILE A 150 -12.18 -7.29 -12.01
CA ILE A 150 -11.84 -8.68 -11.75
C ILE A 150 -10.34 -8.81 -11.44
N CYS A 151 -9.96 -8.45 -10.22
CA CYS A 151 -8.76 -8.98 -9.62
C CYS A 151 -9.16 -10.19 -8.77
N THR A 152 -9.39 -11.34 -9.43
CA THR A 152 -9.51 -12.60 -8.70
C THR A 152 -8.23 -12.80 -7.91
N ASN A 153 -8.41 -12.87 -6.60
CA ASN A 153 -7.35 -13.08 -5.62
C ASN A 153 -6.98 -14.56 -5.63
N THR A 154 -6.52 -15.08 -6.78
CA THR A 154 -5.99 -16.43 -6.86
C THR A 154 -4.49 -16.33 -6.65
N SER A 155 -4.08 -16.41 -5.39
CA SER A 155 -2.82 -17.06 -5.09
C SER A 155 -2.90 -18.44 -5.71
N ILE A 156 -2.22 -18.66 -6.83
CA ILE A 156 -1.94 -20.01 -7.29
C ILE A 156 -0.89 -20.55 -6.32
N GLN A 157 -1.35 -21.03 -5.17
CA GLN A 157 -0.62 -22.06 -4.44
C GLN A 157 -0.77 -23.34 -5.27
N GLY A 158 0.32 -23.74 -5.91
CA GLY A 158 0.33 -24.93 -6.76
C GLY A 158 1.66 -25.13 -7.47
N LEU A 159 2.73 -25.32 -6.71
CA LEU A 159 3.99 -25.86 -7.20
C LEU A 159 3.80 -27.25 -7.82
N SER A 160 4.54 -27.48 -8.90
CA SER A 160 5.08 -28.78 -9.36
C SER A 160 4.10 -29.89 -9.75
N LYS A 161 4.26 -30.43 -10.95
CA LYS A 161 4.77 -31.80 -11.18
C LYS A 161 4.79 -32.17 -12.68
N TYR A 162 5.99 -32.47 -13.16
CA TYR A 162 6.40 -33.50 -14.13
C TYR A 162 5.85 -33.56 -15.57
N HIS A 163 6.85 -33.69 -16.46
CA HIS A 163 6.90 -34.06 -17.89
C HIS A 163 6.59 -33.00 -18.93
#